data_AF-A0A225DLD1-F1
#
_entry.id   AF-A0A225DLD1-F1
#
_cell.length_a   1.000
_cell.length_b   1.000
_cell.length_c   1.000
_cell.angle_alpha   90.00
_cell.angle_beta   90.00
_cell.angle_gamma   90.00
#
_symmetry.space_group_name_H-M   'P 1'
#
loop_
_entity.id
_entity.type
_entity.pdbx_description
1 polymer ?
#
loop_
_entity_poly.entity_id
_entity_poly.type
_entity_poly.pdbx_seq_one_letter_code
_entity_poly.pdbx_strand_id
1 'polypeptide(L)'
;MIDLGTATDWDVLARTICGEARGEGNQGMQAVANVVLNRVAKPGWWGATVKGVCLKPYQFSCWNLGDPNRAVILNLDTDYAIYNDALGIASGVIDGSLPDITGGATSYFAKGTPEPKWAAGKNPCAVIGNHIFFNDID
;
A
#
# COMPACT_ATOMS: atom_id res chain seq x y z
N MET A 1 -18.35 -8.96 -4.74
CA MET A 1 -17.18 -9.22 -3.89
C MET A 1 -16.16 -10.06 -4.64
N ILE A 2 -14.90 -9.64 -4.67
CA ILE A 2 -13.81 -10.39 -5.32
C ILE A 2 -13.49 -11.69 -4.57
N ASP A 3 -13.12 -12.74 -5.31
CA ASP A 3 -12.49 -13.95 -4.74
C ASP A 3 -10.96 -13.77 -4.66
N LEU A 4 -10.43 -13.67 -3.45
CA LEU A 4 -9.00 -13.52 -3.21
C LEU A 4 -8.19 -14.77 -3.59
N GLY A 5 -8.80 -15.94 -3.75
CA GLY A 5 -8.11 -17.13 -4.24
C GLY A 5 -7.65 -16.98 -5.69
N THR A 6 -8.47 -16.33 -6.51
CA THR A 6 -8.26 -16.15 -7.95
C THR A 6 -7.83 -14.73 -8.34
N ALA A 7 -7.92 -13.75 -7.44
CA ALA A 7 -7.47 -12.38 -7.68
C ALA A 7 -5.98 -12.28 -8.05
N THR A 8 -5.67 -11.42 -9.02
CA THR A 8 -4.31 -11.16 -9.50
C THR A 8 -3.51 -10.28 -8.52
N ASP A 9 -2.18 -10.23 -8.70
CA ASP A 9 -1.31 -9.30 -7.96
C ASP A 9 -1.72 -7.83 -8.20
N TRP A 10 -2.11 -7.49 -9.43
CA TRP A 10 -2.60 -6.17 -9.80
C TRP A 10 -3.89 -5.79 -9.06
N ASP A 11 -4.89 -6.69 -9.02
CA ASP A 11 -6.16 -6.42 -8.33
C ASP A 11 -5.94 -6.22 -6.83
N VAL A 12 -5.12 -7.07 -6.21
CA VAL A 12 -4.85 -6.99 -4.77
C VAL A 12 -4.05 -5.72 -4.45
N LEU A 13 -3.08 -5.34 -5.29
CA LEU A 13 -2.33 -4.10 -5.11
C LEU A 13 -3.25 -2.88 -5.24
N ALA A 14 -4.08 -2.81 -6.28
CA ALA A 14 -5.02 -1.70 -6.47
C ALA A 14 -6.00 -1.55 -5.30
N ARG A 15 -6.55 -2.67 -4.79
CA ARG A 15 -7.43 -2.66 -3.60
C ARG A 15 -6.69 -2.19 -2.34
N THR A 16 -5.43 -2.60 -2.18
CA THR A 16 -4.58 -2.14 -1.06
C THR A 16 -4.34 -0.64 -1.16
N ILE A 17 -3.98 -0.13 -2.34
CA ILE A 17 -3.81 1.30 -2.60
C ILE A 17 -5.09 2.09 -2.24
N CYS A 18 -6.26 1.62 -2.69
CA CYS A 18 -7.53 2.26 -2.34
C CYS A 18 -7.82 2.22 -0.83
N GLY A 19 -7.53 1.09 -0.18
CA GLY A 19 -7.74 0.91 1.25
C GLY A 19 -6.93 1.88 2.11
N GLU A 20 -5.68 2.09 1.71
CA GLU A 20 -4.68 2.82 2.49
C GLU A 20 -4.58 4.30 2.12
N ALA A 21 -4.82 4.68 0.86
CA ALA A 21 -4.43 5.99 0.35
C ALA A 21 -5.40 6.66 -0.63
N ARG A 22 -6.64 6.18 -0.80
CA ARG A 22 -7.62 6.82 -1.71
C ARG A 22 -7.92 8.29 -1.41
N GLY A 23 -7.72 8.73 -0.16
CA GLY A 23 -7.90 10.13 0.27
C GLY A 23 -6.66 11.01 0.07
N GLU A 24 -5.54 10.44 -0.36
CA GLU A 24 -4.22 11.10 -0.42
C GLU A 24 -3.87 11.59 -1.84
N GLY A 25 -4.73 11.34 -2.82
CA GLY A 25 -4.48 11.62 -4.24
C GLY A 25 -3.45 10.68 -4.87
N ASN A 26 -3.15 10.90 -6.15
CA ASN A 26 -2.34 9.97 -6.96
C ASN A 26 -0.93 9.74 -6.38
N GLN A 27 -0.28 10.79 -5.85
CA GLN A 27 1.04 10.63 -5.24
C GLN A 27 1.00 9.78 -3.97
N GLY A 28 0.00 9.97 -3.10
CA GLY A 28 -0.14 9.13 -1.91
C GLY A 28 -0.45 7.67 -2.26
N MET A 29 -1.30 7.45 -3.26
CA MET A 29 -1.59 6.12 -3.80
C MET A 29 -0.35 5.43 -4.39
N GLN A 30 0.44 6.15 -5.19
CA GLN A 30 1.71 5.65 -5.72
C GLN A 30 2.71 5.34 -4.60
N ALA A 31 2.81 6.18 -3.58
CA ALA A 31 3.73 5.97 -2.47
C ALA A 31 3.44 4.65 -1.70
N VAL A 32 2.17 4.33 -1.45
CA VAL A 32 1.79 3.02 -0.87
C VAL A 32 2.14 1.87 -1.82
N ALA A 33 1.90 2.04 -3.12
CA ALA A 33 2.29 1.05 -4.10
C ALA A 33 3.81 0.81 -4.10
N ASN A 34 4.62 1.88 -4.05
CA ASN A 34 6.07 1.78 -3.95
C ASN A 34 6.53 1.05 -2.69
N VAL A 35 5.88 1.24 -1.54
CA VAL A 35 6.18 0.47 -0.31
C VAL A 35 6.01 -1.04 -0.53
N VAL A 36 4.93 -1.45 -1.22
CA VAL A 36 4.72 -2.87 -1.56
C VAL A 36 5.85 -3.38 -2.46
N LEU A 37 6.21 -2.64 -3.50
CA LEU A 37 7.27 -3.04 -4.44
C LEU A 37 8.66 -3.05 -3.79
N ASN A 38 8.96 -2.11 -2.89
CA ASN A 38 10.19 -2.07 -2.10
C ASN A 38 10.31 -3.31 -1.19
N ARG A 39 9.20 -3.72 -0.56
CA ARG A 39 9.12 -4.96 0.24
C ARG A 39 9.30 -6.21 -0.61
N VAL A 40 8.78 -6.23 -1.84
CA VAL A 40 8.98 -7.34 -2.80
C VAL A 40 10.42 -7.38 -3.31
N ALA A 41 11.05 -6.24 -3.56
CA ALA A 41 12.44 -6.14 -4.02
C ALA A 41 13.44 -6.58 -2.95
N LYS A 42 13.08 -6.44 -1.66
CA LYS A 42 13.84 -6.94 -0.51
C LYS A 42 12.93 -7.80 0.38
N PRO A 43 12.65 -9.05 -0.03
CA PRO A 43 11.74 -9.92 0.71
C PRO A 43 12.20 -10.10 2.16
N GLY A 44 11.25 -10.01 3.07
CA GLY A 44 11.44 -10.20 4.50
C GLY A 44 10.29 -10.98 5.09
N TRP A 45 10.01 -10.75 6.37
CA TRP A 45 8.90 -11.40 7.07
C TRP A 45 7.52 -11.01 6.49
N TRP A 46 7.42 -9.91 5.75
CA TRP A 46 6.22 -9.45 5.03
C TRP A 46 5.87 -10.28 3.79
N GLY A 47 6.80 -11.05 3.22
CA GLY A 47 6.56 -11.88 2.03
C GLY A 47 7.42 -11.48 0.83
N ALA A 48 7.20 -12.18 -0.29
CA ALA A 48 8.04 -12.09 -1.50
C ALA A 48 7.25 -11.84 -2.80
N THR A 49 5.92 -11.80 -2.74
CA THR A 49 5.06 -11.48 -3.89
C THR A 49 4.17 -10.29 -3.56
N VAL A 50 3.68 -9.57 -4.56
CA VAL A 50 2.85 -8.37 -4.35
C VAL A 50 1.61 -8.73 -3.54
N LYS A 51 0.84 -9.74 -3.98
CA LYS A 51 -0.32 -10.23 -3.23
C LYS A 51 0.04 -10.76 -1.84
N GLY A 52 1.18 -11.43 -1.72
CA GLY A 52 1.67 -11.95 -0.44
C GLY A 52 1.95 -10.83 0.57
N VAL A 53 2.59 -9.74 0.13
CA VAL A 53 2.88 -8.56 0.95
C VAL A 53 1.60 -7.82 1.33
N CYS A 54 0.70 -7.60 0.37
CA CYS A 54 -0.59 -6.93 0.61
C CYS A 54 -1.47 -7.69 1.60
N LEU A 55 -1.59 -9.01 1.46
CA LEU A 55 -2.49 -9.84 2.28
C LEU A 55 -1.82 -10.40 3.54
N LYS A 56 -0.54 -10.08 3.79
CA LYS A 56 0.14 -10.52 5.00
C LYS A 56 -0.58 -9.94 6.22
N PRO A 57 -0.91 -10.78 7.23
CA PRO A 57 -1.63 -10.32 8.41
C PRO A 57 -1.00 -9.06 9.03
N TYR A 58 -1.85 -8.08 9.31
CA TYR A 58 -1.51 -6.82 9.98
C TYR A 58 -0.52 -5.90 9.22
N GLN A 59 -0.20 -6.18 7.95
CA GLN A 59 0.65 -5.29 7.15
C GLN A 59 -0.09 -4.08 6.59
N PHE A 60 -1.37 -4.26 6.26
CA PHE A 60 -2.25 -3.22 5.75
C PHE A 60 -3.61 -3.40 6.42
N SER A 61 -4.02 -2.42 7.23
CA SER A 61 -5.17 -2.61 8.13
C SER A 61 -6.47 -2.80 7.37
N CYS A 62 -6.57 -2.26 6.14
CA CYS A 62 -7.74 -2.44 5.28
C CYS A 62 -8.08 -3.91 4.98
N TRP A 63 -7.15 -4.86 5.15
CA TRP A 63 -7.42 -6.31 5.00
C TRP A 63 -7.81 -7.01 6.30
N ASN A 64 -7.66 -6.37 7.46
CA ASN A 64 -7.96 -6.99 8.75
C ASN A 64 -9.46 -7.24 8.92
N LEU A 65 -9.80 -8.33 9.60
CA LEU A 65 -11.19 -8.61 9.97
C LEU A 65 -11.72 -7.49 10.88
N GLY A 66 -12.90 -6.97 10.56
CA GLY A 66 -13.55 -5.89 11.31
C GLY A 66 -13.13 -4.47 10.89
N ASP A 67 -12.12 -4.31 10.03
CA ASP A 67 -11.81 -2.99 9.47
C ASP A 67 -12.95 -2.55 8.52
N PRO A 68 -13.53 -1.36 8.68
CA PRO A 68 -14.64 -0.91 7.85
C PRO A 68 -14.26 -0.76 6.37
N ASN A 69 -12.97 -0.50 6.05
CA ASN A 69 -12.50 -0.46 4.67
C ASN A 69 -12.53 -1.83 4.01
N ARG A 70 -12.45 -2.92 4.78
CA ARG A 70 -12.36 -4.27 4.23
C ARG A 70 -13.54 -4.59 3.31
N ALA A 71 -14.76 -4.30 3.76
CA ALA A 71 -15.95 -4.52 2.95
C ALA A 71 -15.97 -3.63 1.70
N VAL A 72 -15.48 -2.40 1.81
CA VAL A 72 -15.36 -1.46 0.68
C VAL A 72 -14.41 -2.00 -0.37
N ILE A 73 -13.16 -2.29 0.01
CA ILE A 73 -12.12 -2.71 -0.94
C ILE A 73 -12.41 -4.08 -1.56
N LEU A 74 -13.19 -4.94 -0.91
CA LEU A 74 -13.61 -6.22 -1.49
C LEU A 74 -14.72 -6.08 -2.55
N ASN A 75 -15.47 -4.98 -2.53
CA ASN A 75 -16.59 -4.72 -3.45
C ASN A 75 -16.26 -3.70 -4.54
N LEU A 76 -15.05 -3.11 -4.54
CA LEU A 76 -14.58 -2.30 -5.67
C LEU A 76 -14.59 -3.10 -6.98
N ASP A 77 -14.94 -2.42 -8.05
CA ASP A 77 -14.85 -2.86 -9.44
C ASP A 77 -14.56 -1.64 -10.34
N THR A 78 -14.53 -1.85 -11.66
CA THR A 78 -14.18 -0.83 -12.65
C THR A 78 -15.22 0.27 -12.82
N ASP A 79 -16.38 0.21 -12.18
CA ASP A 79 -17.34 1.32 -12.18
C ASP A 79 -16.90 2.44 -11.21
N TYR A 80 -15.97 2.14 -10.30
CA TYR A 80 -15.39 3.12 -9.37
C TYR A 80 -14.14 3.76 -9.99
N ALA A 81 -14.21 5.06 -10.29
CA ALA A 81 -13.08 5.84 -10.83
C ALA A 81 -11.79 5.68 -10.01
N ILE A 82 -11.90 5.73 -8.69
CA ILE A 82 -10.76 5.56 -7.77
C ILE A 82 -10.09 4.19 -7.88
N TYR A 83 -10.85 3.14 -8.23
CA TYR A 83 -10.30 1.81 -8.45
C TYR A 83 -9.54 1.76 -9.77
N ASN A 84 -10.06 2.40 -10.83
CA ASN A 84 -9.35 2.53 -12.10
C ASN A 84 -8.04 3.33 -11.95
N ASP A 85 -8.05 4.42 -11.17
CA ASP A 85 -6.84 5.19 -10.86
C ASP A 85 -5.80 4.31 -10.14
N ALA A 86 -6.24 3.54 -9.14
CA ALA A 86 -5.38 2.62 -8.42
C ALA A 86 -4.86 1.46 -9.31
N LEU A 87 -5.65 0.97 -10.26
CA LEU A 87 -5.21 -0.02 -11.26
C LEU A 87 -4.12 0.55 -12.18
N GLY A 88 -4.29 1.79 -12.65
CA GLY A 88 -3.29 2.49 -13.45
C GLY A 88 -1.97 2.68 -12.69
N ILE A 89 -2.06 3.08 -11.41
CA ILE A 89 -0.88 3.20 -10.54
C ILE A 89 -0.24 1.84 -10.29
N ALA A 90 -1.02 0.80 -9.98
CA ALA A 90 -0.52 -0.55 -9.75
C ALA A 90 0.22 -1.08 -10.98
N SER A 91 -0.33 -0.90 -12.19
CA SER A 91 0.36 -1.22 -13.43
C SER A 91 1.68 -0.45 -13.54
N GLY A 92 1.62 0.88 -13.40
CA GLY A 92 2.77 1.73 -13.63
C GLY A 92 3.94 1.47 -12.68
N VAL A 93 3.69 1.11 -11.42
CA VAL A 93 4.79 0.73 -10.50
C VAL A 93 5.33 -0.66 -10.79
N ILE A 94 4.49 -1.60 -11.25
CA ILE A 94 4.90 -2.98 -11.57
C ILE A 94 5.74 -3.00 -12.86
N ASP A 95 5.35 -2.24 -13.88
CA ASP A 95 6.06 -2.15 -15.16
C ASP A 95 7.26 -1.18 -15.12
N GLY A 96 7.38 -0.39 -14.04
CA GLY A 96 8.48 0.54 -13.80
C GLY A 96 8.33 1.90 -14.47
N SER A 97 7.19 2.19 -15.11
CA SER A 97 6.90 3.52 -15.68
C SER A 97 6.63 4.58 -14.61
N LEU A 98 6.21 4.19 -13.40
CA LEU A 98 6.12 5.03 -12.23
C LEU A 98 7.29 4.75 -11.27
N PRO A 99 8.22 5.70 -11.07
CA PRO A 99 9.37 5.49 -10.20
C PRO A 99 8.99 5.44 -8.72
N ASP A 100 9.91 4.97 -7.87
CA ASP A 100 9.76 5.10 -6.43
C ASP A 100 9.92 6.56 -5.98
N ILE A 101 8.86 7.12 -5.39
CA ILE A 101 8.83 8.49 -4.86
C ILE A 101 9.07 8.55 -3.35
N THR A 102 9.29 7.41 -2.69
CA THR A 102 9.40 7.29 -1.22
C THR A 102 10.84 7.22 -0.73
N GLY A 103 11.81 7.01 -1.61
CA GLY A 103 13.22 6.85 -1.23
C GLY A 103 13.52 5.47 -0.62
N GLY A 104 12.89 4.41 -1.13
CA GLY A 104 13.09 3.04 -0.69
C GLY A 104 12.29 2.66 0.56
N ALA A 105 11.19 3.37 0.86
CA ALA A 105 10.44 3.14 2.09
C ALA A 105 9.83 1.73 2.15
N THR A 106 9.88 1.13 3.33
CA THR A 106 9.23 -0.16 3.65
C THR A 106 8.16 -0.02 4.72
N SER A 107 8.07 1.14 5.38
CA SER A 107 7.11 1.40 6.46
C SER A 107 6.61 2.83 6.39
N TYR A 108 5.37 3.06 6.82
CA TYR A 108 4.79 4.38 6.95
C TYR A 108 3.73 4.42 8.05
N PHE A 109 3.38 5.62 8.50
CA PHE A 109 2.19 5.88 9.32
C PHE A 109 1.57 7.23 8.95
N ALA A 110 0.31 7.43 9.33
CA ALA A 110 -0.44 8.65 9.01
C ALA A 110 -0.26 9.74 10.08
N LYS A 111 -0.13 10.98 9.63
CA LYS A 111 -0.20 12.18 10.46
C LYS A 111 -1.50 12.15 11.26
N GLY A 112 -1.42 12.48 12.55
CA GLY A 112 -2.57 12.45 13.45
C GLY A 112 -2.87 11.08 14.07
N THR A 113 -2.13 10.03 13.70
CA THR A 113 -2.09 8.78 14.49
C THR A 113 -0.95 8.83 15.52
N PRO A 114 -1.07 8.11 16.65
CA PRO A 114 0.04 7.98 17.60
C PRO A 114 1.29 7.42 16.92
N GLU A 115 2.44 8.03 17.20
CA GLU A 115 3.72 7.55 16.66
C GLU A 115 3.95 6.09 17.07
N PRO A 116 4.18 5.18 16.10
CA PRO A 116 4.44 3.80 16.41
C PRO A 116 5.86 3.63 16.98
N LYS A 117 6.03 2.64 17.88
CA LYS A 117 7.32 2.37 18.55
C LYS A 117 8.48 2.15 17.58
N TRP A 118 8.21 1.57 16.40
CA TRP A 118 9.25 1.31 15.39
C TRP A 118 9.78 2.59 14.74
N ALA A 119 9.03 3.69 14.77
CA ALA A 119 9.42 4.99 14.21
C ALA A 119 10.14 5.90 15.22
N ALA A 120 9.99 5.62 16.52
CA ALA A 120 10.51 6.46 17.58
C ALA A 120 12.03 6.67 17.46
N GLY A 121 12.46 7.93 17.34
CA GLY A 121 13.86 8.32 17.22
C GLY A 121 14.48 8.12 15.83
N LYS A 122 13.70 7.72 14.83
CA LYS A 122 14.15 7.56 13.44
C LYS A 122 13.77 8.78 12.59
N ASN A 123 14.52 9.00 11.52
CA ASN A 123 14.23 10.09 10.58
C ASN A 123 13.41 9.56 9.40
N PRO A 124 12.33 10.24 8.99
CA PRO A 124 11.59 9.84 7.81
C PRO A 124 12.42 10.06 6.54
N CYS A 125 12.29 9.15 5.57
CA CYS A 125 12.91 9.28 4.25
C CYS A 125 12.04 10.08 3.27
N ALA A 126 10.72 10.13 3.50
CA ALA A 126 9.80 10.96 2.74
C ALA A 126 8.55 11.33 3.56
N VAL A 127 7.90 12.44 3.18
CA VAL A 127 6.56 12.81 3.66
C VAL A 127 5.72 13.17 2.45
N ILE A 128 4.66 12.39 2.19
CA ILE A 128 3.81 12.54 1.00
C ILE A 128 2.37 12.55 1.48
N GLY A 129 1.67 13.65 1.22
CA GLY A 129 0.34 13.89 1.80
C GLY A 129 0.38 13.82 3.32
N ASN A 130 -0.47 12.97 3.89
CA ASN A 130 -0.57 12.69 5.30
C ASN A 130 0.26 11.49 5.74
N HIS A 131 1.04 10.85 4.87
CA HIS A 131 1.89 9.72 5.25
C HIS A 131 3.35 10.14 5.49
N ILE A 132 3.95 9.53 6.51
CA ILE A 132 5.35 9.69 6.89
C ILE A 132 6.04 8.34 6.66
N PHE A 133 7.05 8.31 5.80
CA PHE A 133 7.67 7.09 5.27
C PHE A 133 9.08 6.88 5.82
N PHE A 134 9.46 5.61 6.01
CA PHE A 134 10.74 5.18 6.57
C PHE A 134 11.33 4.02 5.78
N ASN A 135 12.65 4.00 5.62
CA ASN A 135 13.41 3.01 4.85
C ASN A 135 14.44 2.23 5.70
N ASP A 136 14.44 2.45 7.01
CA ASP A 136 15.36 1.87 7.99
C ASP A 136 14.60 1.03 9.05
N ILE A 137 13.48 0.41 8.65
CA ILE A 137 12.66 -0.46 9.49
C ILE A 137 12.81 -1.91 8.99
N ASP A 138 13.38 -2.76 9.86
CA ASP A 138 13.54 -4.21 9.66
C ASP A 138 12.47 -4.99 10.44
#